data_AF-A0A975G9C6-F1
#
_entry.id   AF-A0A975G9C6-F1
#
_cell.length_a   1.000
_cell.length_b   1.000
_cell.length_c   1.000
_cell.angle_alpha   90.00
_cell.angle_beta   90.00
_cell.angle_gamma   90.00
#
_symmetry.space_group_name_H-M   'P 1'
#
loop_
_entity.id
_entity.type
_entity.pdbx_description
1 polymer ?
#
loop_
_entity_poly.entity_id
_entity_poly.type
_entity_poly.pdbx_seq_one_letter_code
_entity_poly.pdbx_strand_id
1 'polypeptide(L)'
;MKSLLKSLIVLAIILSFSKANADLPTNPTEYAAWENKMLQAIQDLNGAPDSQAFPKLGKWVLQTSASWNLETGSRPVYHAAKDALISRPGHAEYFGNMIRTITEAELAGTSTYHSTERWWQYETLQQLPSPETVKVLGELLFDERGKQYNDDPVRDSRLPHANCRYAAKSLAVLIDKPPYDAKLNPSSDSALDAWRLWYQQVKAGTRTFRFKGSPIAYSLSGPATDKPEADHPSSRGQTGTGAKAASPADGNVTAVAPEKSLWPRIAAGVAALLALLGGWLAFRKRTTPA
;
A
#
# COMPACT_ATOMS: atom_id res chain seq x y z
N MET A 1 21.24 30.75 6.38
CA MET A 1 19.88 30.80 6.96
C MET A 1 18.82 30.02 6.18
N LYS A 2 18.63 30.20 4.86
CA LYS A 2 17.57 29.49 4.09
C LYS A 2 17.69 27.95 4.07
N SER A 3 18.91 27.40 4.18
CA SER A 3 19.16 25.94 4.24
C SER A 3 18.73 25.33 5.59
N LEU A 4 19.11 25.95 6.71
CA LEU A 4 18.73 25.53 8.06
C LEU A 4 17.21 25.52 8.29
N LEU A 5 16.49 26.49 7.72
CA LEU A 5 15.03 26.55 7.84
C LEU A 5 14.34 25.39 7.08
N LYS A 6 14.85 25.00 5.92
CA LYS A 6 14.34 23.84 5.16
C LYS A 6 14.60 22.53 5.91
N SER A 7 15.79 22.37 6.49
CA SER A 7 16.11 21.19 7.30
C SER A 7 15.26 21.09 8.57
N LEU A 8 14.95 22.21 9.23
CA LEU A 8 14.06 22.24 10.40
C LEU A 8 12.60 21.92 10.05
N ILE A 9 12.10 22.39 8.91
CA ILE A 9 10.73 22.07 8.44
C ILE A 9 10.62 20.58 8.10
N VAL A 10 11.62 20.01 7.42
CA VAL A 10 11.68 18.57 7.12
C VAL A 10 11.74 17.76 8.43
N LEU A 11 12.57 18.16 9.41
CA LEU A 11 12.67 17.47 10.71
C LEU A 11 11.36 17.52 11.54
N ALA A 12 10.62 18.64 11.50
CA ALA A 12 9.33 18.77 12.18
C ALA A 12 8.22 17.92 11.52
N ILE A 13 8.26 17.78 10.19
CA ILE A 13 7.36 16.89 9.45
C ILE A 13 7.68 15.43 9.81
N ILE A 14 8.97 15.06 9.91
CA ILE A 14 9.46 13.72 10.27
C ILE A 14 9.03 13.29 11.67
N LEU A 15 9.19 14.16 12.68
CA LEU A 15 8.81 13.85 14.08
C LEU A 15 7.29 13.71 14.28
N SER A 16 6.47 14.16 13.34
CA SER A 16 5.00 14.11 13.44
C SER A 16 4.41 12.74 13.11
N PHE A 17 5.19 11.79 12.61
CA PHE A 17 4.72 10.46 12.24
C PHE A 17 5.07 9.35 13.25
N SER A 18 5.84 9.61 14.30
CA SER A 18 6.34 8.58 15.23
C SER A 18 5.28 7.92 16.16
N LYS A 19 3.99 8.19 15.96
CA LYS A 19 2.88 7.39 16.51
C LYS A 19 1.81 7.21 15.42
N ALA A 20 1.98 6.19 14.59
CA ALA A 20 1.01 5.80 13.56
C ALA A 20 -0.25 5.10 14.12
N ASN A 21 -0.47 5.16 15.43
CA ASN A 21 -1.71 4.70 16.04
C ASN A 21 -2.74 5.83 15.99
N ALA A 22 -3.90 5.54 15.38
CA ALA A 22 -5.05 6.44 15.43
C ALA A 22 -5.60 6.56 16.86
N ASP A 23 -5.24 5.62 17.75
CA ASP A 23 -5.72 5.50 19.13
C ASP A 23 -7.26 5.53 19.16
N LEU A 24 -7.86 4.60 18.39
CA LEU A 24 -9.31 4.55 18.21
C LEU A 24 -9.98 4.22 19.56
N PRO A 25 -10.93 5.06 20.03
CA PRO A 25 -11.66 4.74 21.25
C PRO A 25 -12.45 3.43 21.09
N THR A 26 -12.45 2.60 22.12
CA THR A 26 -13.22 1.35 22.15
C THR A 26 -14.63 1.54 22.68
N ASN A 27 -14.85 2.59 23.47
CA ASN A 27 -16.18 2.96 23.96
C ASN A 27 -17.01 3.60 22.82
N PRO A 28 -18.25 3.13 22.55
CA PRO A 28 -19.07 3.66 21.45
C PRO A 28 -19.32 5.16 21.50
N THR A 29 -19.52 5.73 22.68
CA THR A 29 -19.77 7.17 22.86
C THR A 29 -18.50 7.98 22.60
N GLU A 30 -17.36 7.52 23.12
CA GLU A 30 -16.06 8.17 22.86
C GLU A 30 -15.68 8.07 21.38
N TYR A 31 -15.98 6.93 20.76
CA TYR A 31 -15.75 6.70 19.34
C TYR A 31 -16.60 7.66 18.48
N ALA A 32 -17.89 7.80 18.78
CA ALA A 32 -18.75 8.75 18.07
C ALA A 32 -18.27 10.22 18.24
N ALA A 33 -17.77 10.58 19.43
CA ALA A 33 -17.19 11.91 19.66
C ALA A 33 -15.89 12.11 18.87
N TRP A 34 -15.03 11.08 18.82
CA TRP A 34 -13.81 11.07 18.00
C TRP A 34 -14.14 11.20 16.52
N GLU A 35 -15.09 10.41 16.01
CA GLU A 35 -15.52 10.41 14.61
C GLU A 35 -16.00 11.80 14.19
N ASN A 36 -16.93 12.40 14.95
CA ASN A 36 -17.42 13.76 14.67
C ASN A 36 -16.31 14.80 14.67
N LYS A 37 -15.38 14.73 15.63
CA LYS A 37 -14.22 15.62 15.69
C LYS A 37 -13.32 15.48 14.46
N MET A 38 -13.07 14.25 14.02
CA MET A 38 -12.22 13.98 12.86
C MET A 38 -12.89 14.44 11.57
N LEU A 39 -14.19 14.19 11.41
CA LEU A 39 -14.96 14.67 10.26
C LEU A 39 -14.97 16.20 10.17
N GLN A 40 -15.17 16.89 11.30
CA GLN A 40 -15.05 18.35 11.34
C GLN A 40 -13.64 18.81 10.95
N ALA A 41 -12.60 18.16 11.49
CA ALA A 41 -11.22 18.51 11.16
C ALA A 41 -10.88 18.28 9.68
N ILE A 42 -11.47 17.26 9.03
CA ILE A 42 -11.35 17.04 7.58
C ILE A 42 -12.04 18.18 6.82
N GLN A 43 -13.24 18.58 7.23
CA GLN A 43 -13.97 19.68 6.62
C GLN A 43 -13.19 21.00 6.70
N ASP A 44 -12.58 21.28 7.86
CA ASP A 44 -11.77 22.49 8.08
C ASP A 44 -10.54 22.53 7.16
N LEU A 45 -10.02 21.38 6.72
CA LEU A 45 -8.89 21.32 5.78
C LEU A 45 -9.27 21.64 4.33
N ASN A 46 -10.55 21.69 3.97
CA ASN A 46 -10.96 22.01 2.59
C ASN A 46 -10.48 23.41 2.17
N GLY A 47 -10.46 24.38 3.09
CA GLY A 47 -9.96 25.74 2.86
C GLY A 47 -8.48 25.94 3.18
N ALA A 48 -7.79 24.94 3.75
CA ALA A 48 -6.40 25.07 4.15
C ALA A 48 -5.44 25.00 2.94
N PRO A 49 -4.24 25.61 3.02
CA PRO A 49 -3.20 25.43 2.01
C PRO A 49 -2.78 23.96 1.86
N ASP A 50 -2.40 23.56 0.66
CA ASP A 50 -1.99 22.17 0.35
C ASP A 50 -0.84 21.66 1.23
N SER A 51 0.12 22.54 1.55
CA SER A 51 1.23 22.23 2.44
C SER A 51 0.81 21.83 3.86
N GLN A 52 -0.41 22.18 4.27
CA GLN A 52 -1.00 21.78 5.54
C GLN A 52 -1.99 20.62 5.37
N ALA A 53 -2.79 20.65 4.30
CA ALA A 53 -3.84 19.67 4.06
C ALA A 53 -3.28 18.29 3.70
N PHE A 54 -2.37 18.19 2.73
CA PHE A 54 -1.85 16.91 2.24
C PHE A 54 -1.20 16.04 3.33
N PRO A 55 -0.26 16.53 4.16
CA PRO A 55 0.33 15.69 5.20
C PRO A 55 -0.69 15.23 6.25
N LYS A 56 -1.67 16.07 6.63
CA LYS A 56 -2.69 15.70 7.61
C LYS A 56 -3.68 14.67 7.06
N LEU A 57 -4.24 14.92 5.88
CA LEU A 57 -5.17 14.00 5.23
C LEU A 57 -4.49 12.66 4.90
N GLY A 58 -3.27 12.70 4.36
CA GLY A 58 -2.48 11.49 4.07
C GLY A 58 -2.19 10.67 5.32
N LYS A 59 -1.84 11.34 6.44
CA LYS A 59 -1.67 10.67 7.74
C LYS A 59 -2.96 9.99 8.19
N TRP A 60 -4.12 10.62 8.07
CA TRP A 60 -5.39 10.01 8.47
C TRP A 60 -5.80 8.86 7.57
N VAL A 61 -5.62 8.98 6.25
CA VAL A 61 -5.82 7.87 5.30
C VAL A 61 -4.96 6.66 5.71
N LEU A 62 -3.68 6.88 5.94
CA LEU A 62 -2.75 5.84 6.38
C LEU A 62 -3.20 5.20 7.69
N GLN A 63 -3.38 6.01 8.74
CA GLN A 63 -3.70 5.55 10.08
C GLN A 63 -5.01 4.77 10.13
N THR A 64 -6.05 5.21 9.42
CA THR A 64 -7.37 4.57 9.41
C THR A 64 -7.47 3.41 8.40
N SER A 65 -6.48 3.24 7.52
CA SER A 65 -6.37 2.10 6.59
C SER A 65 -5.60 0.90 7.17
N ALA A 66 -4.77 1.13 8.19
CA ALA A 66 -3.94 0.09 8.78
C ALA A 66 -4.80 -0.98 9.48
N SER A 67 -4.46 -2.26 9.30
CA SER A 67 -5.27 -3.38 9.81
C SER A 67 -5.48 -3.37 11.33
N TRP A 68 -4.53 -2.82 12.08
CA TRP A 68 -4.60 -2.67 13.54
C TRP A 68 -5.35 -1.40 14.00
N ASN A 69 -5.74 -0.52 13.09
CA ASN A 69 -6.52 0.70 13.31
C ASN A 69 -7.68 0.79 12.32
N LEU A 70 -8.21 -0.37 11.90
CA LEU A 70 -9.37 -0.40 11.02
C LEU A 70 -10.54 0.20 11.78
N GLU A 71 -10.95 1.38 11.31
CA GLU A 71 -12.20 2.01 11.70
C GLU A 71 -13.33 0.98 11.63
N THR A 72 -14.21 0.95 12.63
CA THR A 72 -15.30 -0.05 12.67
C THR A 72 -16.42 0.32 11.70
N GLY A 73 -17.21 -0.67 11.27
CA GLY A 73 -18.42 -0.42 10.48
C GLY A 73 -18.15 0.19 9.10
N SER A 74 -18.78 1.33 8.83
CA SER A 74 -18.78 2.00 7.51
C SER A 74 -17.55 2.83 7.21
N ARG A 75 -16.63 2.99 8.17
CA ARG A 75 -15.34 3.69 8.02
C ARG A 75 -15.43 5.16 7.53
N PRO A 76 -16.32 6.00 8.12
CA PRO A 76 -16.58 7.36 7.63
C PRO A 76 -15.36 8.28 7.64
N VAL A 77 -14.48 8.21 8.65
CA VAL A 77 -13.28 9.07 8.70
C VAL A 77 -12.30 8.70 7.61
N TYR A 78 -12.06 7.39 7.39
CA TYR A 78 -11.21 6.92 6.30
C TYR A 78 -11.72 7.40 4.94
N HIS A 79 -13.02 7.21 4.66
CA HIS A 79 -13.62 7.60 3.40
C HIS A 79 -13.59 9.12 3.20
N ALA A 80 -13.97 9.90 4.22
CA ALA A 80 -13.94 11.36 4.15
C ALA A 80 -12.53 11.90 3.92
N ALA A 81 -11.51 11.39 4.62
CA ALA A 81 -10.13 11.83 4.44
C ALA A 81 -9.59 11.47 3.04
N LYS A 82 -9.89 10.26 2.57
CA LYS A 82 -9.50 9.78 1.24
C LYS A 82 -10.14 10.63 0.14
N ASP A 83 -11.44 10.88 0.22
CA ASP A 83 -12.18 11.63 -0.79
C ASP A 83 -11.77 13.10 -0.79
N ALA A 84 -11.59 13.70 0.40
CA ALA A 84 -11.04 15.06 0.52
C ALA A 84 -9.65 15.16 -0.11
N LEU A 85 -8.77 14.16 0.10
CA LEU A 85 -7.43 14.15 -0.46
C LEU A 85 -7.44 14.01 -1.99
N ILE A 86 -8.21 13.08 -2.54
CA ILE A 86 -8.32 12.86 -4.00
C ILE A 86 -8.94 14.06 -4.70
N SER A 87 -9.87 14.77 -4.05
CA SER A 87 -10.54 15.95 -4.62
C SER A 87 -9.58 17.12 -4.88
N ARG A 88 -8.39 17.10 -4.27
CA ARG A 88 -7.38 18.15 -4.39
C ARG A 88 -6.37 17.80 -5.48
N PRO A 89 -6.21 18.64 -6.52
CA PRO A 89 -5.18 18.45 -7.53
C PRO A 89 -3.78 18.47 -6.92
N GLY A 90 -2.88 17.60 -7.37
CA GLY A 90 -1.50 17.56 -6.90
C GLY A 90 -1.29 16.68 -5.65
N HIS A 91 -2.33 16.00 -5.16
CA HIS A 91 -2.22 15.13 -3.99
C HIS A 91 -1.19 14.01 -4.21
N ALA A 92 -1.21 13.36 -5.37
CA ALA A 92 -0.29 12.26 -5.64
C ALA A 92 1.12 12.77 -5.89
N GLU A 93 1.26 13.91 -6.59
CA GLU A 93 2.57 14.52 -6.84
C GLU A 93 3.24 14.97 -5.54
N TYR A 94 2.48 15.43 -4.54
CA TYR A 94 3.01 15.73 -3.21
C TYR A 94 3.69 14.49 -2.59
N PHE A 95 3.00 13.35 -2.52
CA PHE A 95 3.57 12.12 -1.94
C PHE A 95 4.71 11.57 -2.81
N GLY A 96 4.61 11.68 -4.14
CA GLY A 96 5.69 11.34 -5.06
C GLY A 96 6.96 12.15 -4.81
N ASN A 97 6.83 13.46 -4.58
CA ASN A 97 7.96 14.33 -4.22
C ASN A 97 8.58 13.95 -2.87
N MET A 98 7.76 13.59 -1.88
CA MET A 98 8.24 13.09 -0.59
C MET A 98 9.06 11.81 -0.78
N ILE A 99 8.58 10.85 -1.56
CA ILE A 99 9.31 9.61 -1.88
C ILE A 99 10.68 9.92 -2.51
N ARG A 100 10.72 10.80 -3.52
CA ARG A 100 11.97 11.17 -4.20
C ARG A 100 12.96 11.84 -3.25
N THR A 101 12.49 12.81 -2.47
CA THR A 101 13.29 13.52 -1.47
C THR A 101 13.87 12.57 -0.43
N ILE A 102 13.05 11.67 0.09
CA ILE A 102 13.47 10.68 1.09
C ILE A 102 14.50 9.72 0.47
N THR A 103 14.27 9.25 -0.75
CA THR A 103 15.20 8.36 -1.47
C THR A 103 16.57 9.02 -1.66
N GLU A 104 16.60 10.31 -2.03
CA GLU A 104 17.85 11.07 -2.18
C GLU A 104 18.60 11.21 -0.86
N ALA A 105 17.89 11.48 0.24
CA ALA A 105 18.48 11.55 1.58
C ALA A 105 19.07 10.19 2.04
N GLU A 106 18.37 9.08 1.75
CA GLU A 106 18.84 7.71 2.03
C GLU A 106 20.10 7.38 1.23
N LEU A 107 20.12 7.67 -0.08
CA LEU A 107 21.27 7.42 -0.95
C LEU A 107 22.48 8.28 -0.58
N ALA A 108 22.25 9.49 -0.07
CA ALA A 108 23.30 10.35 0.46
C ALA A 108 23.83 9.89 1.83
N GLY A 109 23.25 8.84 2.44
CA GLY A 109 23.64 8.34 3.77
C GLY A 109 23.30 9.31 4.90
N THR A 110 22.37 10.25 4.67
CA THR A 110 22.09 11.33 5.62
C THR A 110 21.04 10.99 6.68
N SER A 111 20.44 9.80 6.64
CA SER A 111 19.39 9.41 7.59
C SER A 111 19.14 7.91 7.66
N THR A 112 18.88 7.43 8.87
CA THR A 112 18.58 6.03 9.20
C THR A 112 17.10 5.73 9.39
N TYR A 113 16.24 6.75 9.50
CA TYR A 113 14.80 6.61 9.87
C TYR A 113 13.83 6.73 8.69
N HIS A 114 14.35 6.95 7.49
CA HIS A 114 13.57 7.31 6.31
C HIS A 114 12.86 6.16 5.59
N SER A 115 13.27 4.91 5.82
CA SER A 115 12.69 3.76 5.14
C SER A 115 11.21 3.56 5.49
N THR A 116 10.86 3.76 6.76
CA THR A 116 9.47 3.72 7.25
C THR A 116 8.64 4.86 6.67
N GLU A 117 9.19 6.07 6.62
CA GLU A 117 8.45 7.23 6.11
C GLU A 117 8.17 7.12 4.62
N ARG A 118 9.16 6.66 3.85
CA ARG A 118 8.99 6.38 2.43
C ARG A 118 7.93 5.31 2.21
N TRP A 119 7.98 4.24 2.99
CA TRP A 119 6.96 3.19 2.96
C TRP A 119 5.55 3.74 3.22
N TRP A 120 5.38 4.60 4.23
CA TRP A 120 4.11 5.27 4.52
C TRP A 120 3.57 6.11 3.35
N GLN A 121 4.44 6.72 2.54
CA GLN A 121 4.00 7.44 1.36
C GLN A 121 3.40 6.48 0.32
N TYR A 122 4.04 5.32 0.09
CA TYR A 122 3.50 4.27 -0.79
C TYR A 122 2.21 3.65 -0.24
N GLU A 123 2.13 3.44 1.08
CA GLU A 123 0.92 2.97 1.74
C GLU A 123 -0.22 3.99 1.67
N THR A 124 0.08 5.28 1.65
CA THR A 124 -0.92 6.31 1.42
C THR A 124 -1.39 6.26 -0.03
N LEU A 125 -0.47 6.29 -1.01
CA LEU A 125 -0.80 6.28 -2.44
C LEU A 125 -1.63 5.06 -2.85
N GLN A 126 -1.37 3.87 -2.31
CA GLN A 126 -2.18 2.68 -2.62
C GLN A 126 -3.63 2.74 -2.12
N GLN A 127 -3.99 3.71 -1.27
CA GLN A 127 -5.37 3.97 -0.85
C GLN A 127 -6.08 5.02 -1.70
N LEU A 128 -5.37 5.66 -2.65
CA LEU A 128 -5.88 6.79 -3.43
C LEU A 128 -6.13 6.39 -4.90
N PRO A 129 -7.28 5.75 -5.23
CA PRO A 129 -7.60 5.34 -6.60
C PRO A 129 -7.93 6.56 -7.48
N SER A 130 -6.88 7.24 -7.95
CA SER A 130 -6.97 8.39 -8.85
C SER A 130 -6.01 8.22 -10.04
N PRO A 131 -6.33 8.78 -11.22
CA PRO A 131 -5.40 8.81 -12.35
C PRO A 131 -4.06 9.47 -12.01
N GLU A 132 -4.07 10.48 -11.13
CA GLU A 132 -2.88 11.17 -10.66
C GLU A 132 -1.93 10.22 -9.89
N THR A 133 -2.49 9.37 -9.01
CA THR A 133 -1.75 8.32 -8.31
C THR A 133 -1.13 7.33 -9.27
N VAL A 134 -1.90 6.85 -10.27
CA VAL A 134 -1.40 5.92 -11.29
C VAL A 134 -0.27 6.54 -12.09
N LYS A 135 -0.40 7.83 -12.45
CA LYS A 135 0.65 8.58 -13.13
C LYS A 135 1.95 8.58 -12.31
N VAL A 136 1.89 9.02 -11.05
CA VAL A 136 3.07 9.12 -10.16
C VAL A 136 3.72 7.76 -9.92
N LEU A 137 2.94 6.75 -9.55
CA LEU A 137 3.47 5.40 -9.32
C LEU A 137 4.05 4.80 -10.61
N GLY A 138 3.42 5.06 -11.75
CA GLY A 138 3.91 4.61 -13.05
C GLY A 138 5.25 5.22 -13.45
N GLU A 139 5.48 6.51 -13.17
CA GLU A 139 6.81 7.11 -13.36
C GLU A 139 7.84 6.49 -12.40
N LEU A 140 7.45 6.19 -11.15
CA LEU A 140 8.32 5.53 -10.17
C LEU A 140 8.69 4.08 -10.54
N LEU A 141 8.01 3.43 -11.49
CA LEU A 141 8.42 2.12 -12.03
C LEU A 141 9.79 2.17 -12.75
N PHE A 142 10.18 3.35 -13.23
CA PHE A 142 11.46 3.59 -13.90
C PHE A 142 12.55 4.09 -12.95
N ASP A 143 12.19 4.36 -11.69
CA ASP A 143 13.16 4.75 -10.66
C ASP A 143 13.82 3.51 -10.05
N GLU A 144 14.95 3.11 -10.66
CA GLU A 144 15.80 2.01 -10.22
C GLU A 144 16.89 2.43 -9.24
N ARG A 145 16.90 3.66 -8.73
CA ARG A 145 17.90 4.09 -7.74
C ARG A 145 17.83 3.20 -6.50
N GLY A 146 18.99 2.76 -6.00
CA GLY A 146 19.07 1.81 -4.88
C GLY A 146 18.84 0.34 -5.28
N LYS A 147 18.63 0.04 -6.57
CA LYS A 147 18.65 -1.34 -7.06
C LYS A 147 20.07 -1.89 -6.93
N GLN A 148 20.22 -2.93 -6.14
CA GLN A 148 21.44 -3.71 -6.12
C GLN A 148 21.36 -4.76 -7.23
N TYR A 149 22.37 -4.80 -8.09
CA TYR A 149 22.47 -5.80 -9.15
C TYR A 149 22.94 -7.13 -8.56
N ASN A 150 22.47 -8.24 -9.14
CA ASN A 150 22.76 -9.59 -8.63
C ASN A 150 24.25 -9.95 -8.61
N ASP A 151 25.09 -9.19 -9.32
CA ASP A 151 26.54 -9.36 -9.37
C ASP A 151 27.25 -8.81 -8.12
N ASP A 152 26.52 -8.17 -7.20
CA ASP A 152 27.05 -7.68 -5.94
C ASP A 152 26.85 -8.72 -4.82
N PRO A 153 27.92 -9.46 -4.43
CA PRO A 153 27.80 -10.64 -3.57
C PRO A 153 27.40 -10.30 -2.13
N VAL A 154 27.47 -9.02 -1.73
CA VAL A 154 27.10 -8.56 -0.40
C VAL A 154 25.96 -7.57 -0.55
N ARG A 155 24.74 -8.00 -0.22
CA ARG A 155 23.62 -7.05 -0.15
C ARG A 155 23.97 -5.97 0.87
N ASP A 156 24.21 -4.73 0.44
CA ASP A 156 24.41 -3.63 1.36
C ASP A 156 23.04 -3.28 1.91
N SER A 157 22.73 -3.82 3.09
CA SER A 157 21.47 -3.59 3.79
C SER A 157 21.23 -2.11 4.11
N ARG A 158 22.25 -1.26 3.98
CA ARG A 158 22.17 0.19 4.13
C ARG A 158 21.59 0.87 2.88
N LEU A 159 21.61 0.21 1.71
CA LEU A 159 21.04 0.79 0.50
C LEU A 159 19.50 0.71 0.54
N PRO A 160 18.81 1.80 0.20
CA PRO A 160 17.37 1.79 0.10
C PRO A 160 16.90 0.83 -1.00
N HIS A 161 15.80 0.12 -0.75
CA HIS A 161 15.13 -0.63 -1.80
C HIS A 161 14.72 0.29 -2.96
N ALA A 162 14.83 -0.21 -4.20
CA ALA A 162 14.44 0.54 -5.39
C ALA A 162 12.94 0.91 -5.39
N ASN A 163 12.66 2.16 -5.77
CA ASN A 163 11.31 2.72 -5.82
C ASN A 163 10.37 1.92 -6.74
N CYS A 164 10.89 1.41 -7.86
CA CYS A 164 10.12 0.59 -8.79
C CYS A 164 9.42 -0.62 -8.13
N ARG A 165 10.06 -1.25 -7.13
CA ARG A 165 9.50 -2.43 -6.43
C ARG A 165 8.31 -2.04 -5.54
N TYR A 166 8.37 -0.89 -4.89
CA TYR A 166 7.26 -0.38 -4.08
C TYR A 166 6.13 0.15 -4.96
N ALA A 167 6.46 0.87 -6.03
CA ALA A 167 5.48 1.37 -6.98
C ALA A 167 4.65 0.24 -7.61
N ALA A 168 5.30 -0.85 -8.04
CA ALA A 168 4.61 -2.02 -8.58
C ALA A 168 3.68 -2.70 -7.56
N LYS A 169 4.08 -2.78 -6.29
CA LYS A 169 3.22 -3.29 -5.21
C LYS A 169 2.00 -2.39 -4.99
N SER A 170 2.19 -1.07 -4.91
CA SER A 170 1.09 -0.11 -4.75
C SER A 170 0.12 -0.14 -5.94
N LEU A 171 0.64 -0.22 -7.17
CA LEU A 171 -0.20 -0.39 -8.37
C LEU A 171 -0.98 -1.70 -8.36
N ALA A 172 -0.38 -2.80 -7.91
CA ALA A 172 -1.05 -4.09 -7.78
C ALA A 172 -2.20 -4.06 -6.75
N VAL A 173 -2.15 -3.17 -5.76
CA VAL A 173 -3.26 -2.95 -4.83
C VAL A 173 -4.40 -2.17 -5.49
N LEU A 174 -4.08 -1.12 -6.26
CA LEU A 174 -5.05 -0.20 -6.87
C LEU A 174 -5.77 -0.75 -8.10
N ILE A 175 -5.01 -1.38 -9.01
CA ILE A 175 -5.45 -1.70 -10.37
C ILE A 175 -6.19 -3.04 -10.39
N ASP A 176 -7.34 -3.06 -11.07
CA ASP A 176 -8.02 -4.30 -11.40
C ASP A 176 -7.26 -5.05 -12.50
N LYS A 177 -7.14 -6.38 -12.34
CA LYS A 177 -6.38 -7.27 -13.25
C LYS A 177 -4.97 -6.74 -13.59
N PRO A 178 -4.01 -6.82 -12.64
CA PRO A 178 -2.66 -6.34 -12.88
C PRO A 178 -1.98 -7.07 -14.07
N PRO A 179 -1.00 -6.45 -14.75
CA PRO A 179 -0.43 -6.94 -16.01
C PRO A 179 0.56 -8.11 -15.81
N TYR A 180 0.51 -8.84 -14.70
CA TYR A 180 1.40 -9.95 -14.40
C TYR A 180 0.61 -11.15 -13.88
N ASP A 181 1.18 -12.36 -13.98
CA ASP A 181 0.55 -13.57 -13.43
C ASP A 181 0.40 -13.44 -11.91
N ALA A 182 -0.82 -13.62 -11.38
CA ALA A 182 -1.12 -13.51 -9.96
C ALA A 182 -0.24 -14.42 -9.06
N LYS A 183 0.39 -15.45 -9.61
CA LYS A 183 1.35 -16.31 -8.90
C LYS A 183 2.72 -15.68 -8.71
N LEU A 184 3.06 -14.65 -9.48
CA LEU A 184 4.33 -13.94 -9.39
C LEU A 184 4.29 -12.89 -8.28
N ASN A 185 5.45 -12.67 -7.65
CA ASN A 185 5.61 -11.52 -6.77
C ASN A 185 5.52 -10.23 -7.63
N PRO A 186 4.64 -9.27 -7.30
CA PRO A 186 4.49 -8.01 -8.05
C PRO A 186 5.78 -7.21 -8.19
N SER A 187 6.75 -7.46 -7.32
CA SER A 187 8.06 -6.81 -7.32
C SER A 187 9.17 -7.65 -7.95
N SER A 188 8.87 -8.82 -8.53
CA SER A 188 9.85 -9.59 -9.32
C SER A 188 10.22 -8.86 -10.60
N ASP A 189 11.41 -9.11 -11.14
CA ASP A 189 11.90 -8.38 -12.31
C ASP A 189 11.00 -8.59 -13.54
N SER A 190 10.48 -9.81 -13.75
CA SER A 190 9.49 -10.09 -14.80
C SER A 190 8.17 -9.34 -14.60
N ALA A 191 7.70 -9.21 -13.36
CA ALA A 191 6.51 -8.42 -13.06
C ALA A 191 6.77 -6.91 -13.27
N LEU A 192 7.97 -6.41 -12.94
CA LEU A 192 8.35 -5.02 -13.17
C LEU A 192 8.36 -4.68 -14.66
N ASP A 193 8.89 -5.55 -15.52
CA ASP A 193 8.90 -5.33 -16.96
C ASP A 193 7.48 -5.29 -17.53
N ALA A 194 6.59 -6.17 -17.05
CA ALA A 194 5.19 -6.17 -17.42
C ALA A 194 4.47 -4.89 -16.97
N TRP A 195 4.75 -4.39 -15.76
CA TRP A 195 4.23 -3.11 -15.26
C TRP A 195 4.72 -1.91 -16.06
N ARG A 196 6.00 -1.89 -16.45
CA ARG A 196 6.59 -0.81 -17.26
C ARG A 196 5.95 -0.75 -18.64
N LEU A 197 5.83 -1.90 -19.31
CA LEU A 197 5.16 -1.99 -20.60
C LEU A 197 3.70 -1.54 -20.50
N TRP A 198 2.98 -2.03 -19.48
CA TRP A 198 1.61 -1.62 -19.20
C TRP A 198 1.49 -0.10 -19.04
N TYR A 199 2.36 0.50 -18.23
CA TYR A 199 2.31 1.94 -17.98
C TYR A 199 2.65 2.75 -19.23
N GLN A 200 3.62 2.30 -20.04
CA GLN A 200 3.93 2.94 -21.32
C GLN A 200 2.72 2.94 -22.26
N GLN A 201 1.99 1.83 -22.35
CA GLN A 201 0.75 1.76 -23.14
C GLN A 201 -0.34 2.71 -22.61
N VAL A 202 -0.49 2.77 -21.28
CA VAL A 202 -1.43 3.70 -20.63
C VAL A 202 -1.04 5.16 -20.89
N LYS A 203 0.25 5.49 -20.77
CA LYS A 203 0.81 6.81 -21.02
C LYS A 203 0.69 7.22 -22.50
N ALA A 204 0.79 6.27 -23.42
CA ALA A 204 0.57 6.48 -24.85
C ALA A 204 -0.92 6.58 -25.24
N GLY A 205 -1.85 6.35 -24.30
CA GLY A 205 -3.29 6.37 -24.57
C GLY A 205 -3.82 5.14 -25.32
N THR A 206 -2.97 4.13 -25.56
CA THR A 206 -3.37 2.89 -26.25
C THR A 206 -3.97 1.85 -25.30
N ARG A 207 -4.01 2.13 -24.00
CA ARG A 207 -4.56 1.26 -22.97
C ARG A 207 -5.26 2.07 -21.89
N THR A 208 -6.44 1.62 -21.48
CA THR A 208 -7.13 2.10 -20.27
C THR A 208 -6.91 1.15 -19.10
N PHE A 209 -7.23 1.60 -17.90
CA PHE A 209 -7.19 0.79 -16.68
C PHE A 209 -8.46 0.96 -15.85
N ARG A 210 -8.70 0.05 -14.92
CA ARG A 210 -9.77 0.15 -13.93
C ARG A 210 -9.18 0.08 -12.54
N PHE A 211 -9.80 0.78 -11.60
CA PHE A 211 -9.51 0.57 -10.18
C PHE A 211 -10.31 -0.63 -9.66
N LYS A 212 -9.75 -1.35 -8.70
CA LYS A 212 -10.46 -2.45 -8.05
C LYS A 212 -11.79 -1.98 -7.47
N GLY A 213 -12.84 -2.75 -7.72
CA GLY A 213 -14.21 -2.43 -7.28
C GLY A 213 -14.90 -1.32 -8.08
N SER A 214 -14.23 -0.68 -9.05
CA SER A 214 -14.85 0.31 -9.92
C SER A 214 -15.15 -0.29 -11.31
N PRO A 215 -16.39 -0.13 -11.83
CA PRO A 215 -16.71 -0.57 -13.18
C PRO A 215 -16.18 0.39 -14.27
N ILE A 216 -15.73 1.59 -13.87
CA ILE A 216 -15.35 2.67 -14.77
C ILE A 216 -13.92 2.45 -15.28
N ALA A 217 -13.73 2.62 -16.58
CA ALA A 217 -12.40 2.65 -17.20
C ALA A 217 -11.82 4.07 -17.13
N TYR A 218 -10.51 4.16 -16.96
CA TYR A 218 -9.76 5.40 -16.80
C TYR A 218 -8.58 5.44 -17.77
N SER A 219 -8.25 6.66 -18.19
CA SER A 219 -6.95 7.06 -18.73
C SER A 219 -6.20 7.89 -17.68
N LEU A 220 -4.96 8.31 -17.97
CA LEU A 220 -4.24 9.23 -17.08
C LEU A 220 -4.90 10.62 -16.97
N SER A 221 -5.81 10.96 -17.88
CA SER A 221 -6.53 12.24 -17.90
C SER A 221 -7.88 12.21 -17.16
N GLY A 222 -8.34 11.03 -16.71
CA GLY A 222 -9.67 10.89 -16.10
C GLY A 222 -10.43 9.66 -16.61
N PRO A 223 -11.73 9.56 -16.30
CA PRO A 223 -12.62 8.54 -16.85
C PRO A 223 -12.53 8.50 -18.38
N ALA A 224 -12.33 7.31 -18.95
CA ALA A 224 -12.29 7.11 -20.38
C ALA A 224 -13.73 7.04 -20.93
N THR A 225 -14.08 7.96 -21.81
CA THR A 225 -15.40 8.01 -22.48
C THR A 225 -15.49 7.04 -23.65
N ASP A 226 -14.36 6.73 -24.28
CA ASP A 226 -14.25 5.81 -25.41
C ASP A 226 -13.50 4.55 -24.99
N LYS A 227 -13.92 3.40 -25.53
CA LYS A 227 -13.53 2.06 -25.08
C LYS A 227 -12.46 1.48 -26.01
N PRO A 228 -11.15 1.69 -25.82
CA PRO A 228 -10.14 0.80 -26.39
C PRO A 228 -10.01 -0.42 -25.46
N GLU A 229 -10.90 -1.39 -25.63
CA GLU A 229 -10.80 -2.71 -25.01
C GLU A 229 -9.80 -3.55 -25.79
N ALA A 230 -8.52 -3.34 -25.55
CA ALA A 230 -7.48 -4.32 -25.85
C ALA A 230 -7.27 -5.18 -24.60
N ASP A 231 -8.24 -6.06 -24.32
CA ASP A 231 -7.99 -7.22 -23.47
C ASP A 231 -6.94 -8.08 -24.18
N HIS A 232 -5.67 -7.89 -23.84
CA HIS A 232 -4.65 -8.85 -24.24
C HIS A 232 -4.96 -10.19 -23.55
N PRO A 233 -5.19 -11.28 -24.30
CA PRO A 233 -5.28 -12.59 -23.70
C PRO A 233 -3.89 -12.92 -23.16
N SER A 234 -3.81 -13.10 -21.85
CA SER A 234 -2.65 -13.72 -21.24
C SER A 234 -2.49 -15.10 -21.88
N SER A 235 -1.35 -15.30 -22.56
CA SER A 235 -0.88 -16.52 -23.21
C SER A 235 -1.39 -17.79 -22.52
N ARG A 236 -2.34 -18.50 -23.15
CA ARG A 236 -2.59 -19.92 -22.92
C ARG A 236 -2.67 -20.61 -24.27
N GLY A 237 -1.66 -21.43 -24.55
CA GLY A 237 -1.46 -22.09 -25.83
C GLY A 237 -2.64 -22.96 -26.26
N GLN A 238 -2.92 -22.93 -27.56
CA GLN A 238 -3.63 -24.00 -28.24
C GLN A 238 -3.18 -24.01 -29.71
N THR A 239 -2.08 -24.71 -29.96
CA THR A 239 -1.86 -25.36 -31.24
C THR A 239 -2.97 -26.40 -31.41
N GLY A 240 -3.77 -26.25 -32.46
CA GLY A 240 -4.87 -27.15 -32.76
C GLY A 240 -4.41 -28.56 -33.17
N THR A 241 -5.30 -29.52 -32.96
CA THR A 241 -5.83 -30.43 -34.00
C THR A 241 -6.85 -31.37 -33.34
N GLY A 242 -7.94 -31.65 -34.06
CA GLY A 242 -8.70 -32.89 -33.89
C GLY A 242 -10.09 -32.76 -33.25
N ALA A 243 -11.11 -32.74 -34.10
CA ALA A 243 -12.52 -32.89 -33.75
C ALA A 243 -12.87 -34.34 -33.33
N LYS A 244 -13.74 -34.52 -32.32
CA LYS A 244 -14.83 -35.51 -32.34
C LYS A 244 -15.86 -35.29 -31.21
N ALA A 245 -17.02 -35.92 -31.42
CA ALA A 245 -18.38 -35.55 -31.01
C ALA A 245 -18.83 -35.97 -29.59
N ALA A 246 -20.12 -35.74 -29.34
CA ALA A 246 -20.85 -35.59 -28.07
C ALA A 246 -21.13 -36.85 -27.21
N SER A 247 -21.26 -36.58 -25.89
CA SER A 247 -22.12 -37.14 -24.80
C SER A 247 -22.07 -38.64 -24.41
N PRO A 248 -22.58 -39.03 -23.20
CA PRO A 248 -22.82 -38.31 -21.95
C PRO A 248 -22.29 -39.02 -20.66
N ALA A 249 -22.37 -38.30 -19.53
CA ALA A 249 -22.47 -38.72 -18.11
C ALA A 249 -21.68 -39.95 -17.60
N ASP A 250 -20.79 -39.70 -16.62
CA ASP A 250 -20.79 -40.48 -15.38
C ASP A 250 -20.18 -39.68 -14.22
N GLY A 251 -20.90 -39.69 -13.10
CA GLY A 251 -20.53 -39.00 -11.87
C GLY A 251 -19.33 -39.67 -11.21
N ASN A 252 -18.35 -38.87 -10.82
CA ASN A 252 -17.35 -39.32 -9.86
C ASN A 252 -17.10 -38.20 -8.84
N VAL A 253 -17.72 -38.37 -7.68
CA VAL A 253 -17.50 -37.54 -6.50
C VAL A 253 -16.14 -37.91 -5.93
N THR A 254 -15.11 -37.12 -6.24
CA THR A 254 -13.81 -37.23 -5.56
C THR A 254 -13.93 -36.69 -4.14
N ALA A 255 -13.72 -37.58 -3.18
CA ALA A 255 -13.67 -37.30 -1.75
C ALA A 255 -12.67 -36.18 -1.42
N VAL A 256 -13.13 -35.18 -0.68
CA VAL A 256 -12.32 -34.10 -0.12
C VAL A 256 -11.47 -34.68 1.01
N ALA A 257 -10.15 -34.57 0.90
CA ALA A 257 -9.21 -34.96 1.94
C ALA A 257 -9.41 -34.08 3.20
N PRO A 258 -9.33 -34.64 4.42
CA PRO A 258 -9.53 -33.89 5.64
C PRO A 258 -8.43 -32.84 5.85
N GLU A 259 -8.86 -31.60 6.02
CA GLU A 259 -8.05 -30.44 6.35
C GLU A 259 -7.33 -30.67 7.68
N LYS A 260 -5.99 -30.58 7.67
CA LYS A 260 -5.17 -30.77 8.87
C LYS A 260 -5.40 -29.61 9.83
N SER A 261 -6.22 -29.84 10.86
CA SER A 261 -6.50 -28.92 11.96
C SER A 261 -5.22 -28.32 12.56
N LEU A 262 -5.06 -27.01 12.43
CA LEU A 262 -3.94 -26.20 12.95
C LEU A 262 -4.08 -25.88 14.46
N TRP A 263 -5.20 -26.23 15.07
CA TRP A 263 -5.51 -25.94 16.48
C TRP A 263 -4.51 -26.49 17.52
N PRO A 264 -3.89 -27.69 17.35
CA PRO A 264 -2.93 -28.20 18.33
C PRO A 264 -1.68 -27.33 18.46
N ARG A 265 -1.26 -26.66 17.37
CA ARG A 265 -0.07 -25.79 17.38
C ARG A 265 -0.34 -24.44 18.05
N ILE A 266 -1.55 -23.91 17.87
CA ILE A 266 -1.99 -22.67 18.52
C ILE A 266 -2.10 -22.90 20.04
N ALA A 267 -2.69 -24.02 20.47
CA ALA A 267 -2.80 -24.36 21.89
C ALA A 267 -1.43 -24.49 22.58
N ALA A 268 -0.45 -25.12 21.91
CA ALA A 268 0.92 -25.24 22.43
C ALA A 268 1.63 -23.88 22.58
N GLY A 269 1.42 -22.96 21.64
CA GLY A 269 1.99 -21.60 21.71
C GLY A 269 1.43 -20.78 22.87
N VAL A 270 0.13 -20.87 23.14
CA VAL A 270 -0.52 -20.15 24.25
C VAL A 270 -0.04 -20.66 25.61
N ALA A 271 0.12 -21.99 25.78
CA ALA A 271 0.61 -22.57 27.03
C ALA A 271 2.04 -22.12 27.37
N ALA A 272 2.93 -22.03 26.37
CA ALA A 272 4.31 -21.57 26.57
C ALA A 272 4.38 -20.09 27.00
N LEU A 273 3.53 -19.23 26.41
CA LEU A 273 3.43 -17.82 26.77
C LEU A 273 2.95 -17.62 28.22
N LEU A 274 1.95 -18.39 28.65
CA LEU A 274 1.46 -18.33 30.03
C LEU A 274 2.49 -18.82 31.05
N ALA A 275 3.27 -19.85 30.73
CA ALA A 275 4.35 -20.34 31.58
C ALA A 275 5.47 -19.29 31.75
N LEU A 276 5.85 -18.61 30.67
CA LEU A 276 6.84 -17.53 30.71
C LEU A 276 6.36 -16.32 31.54
N LEU A 277 5.09 -15.93 31.38
CA LEU A 277 4.47 -14.87 32.18
C LEU A 277 4.39 -15.24 33.67
N GLY A 278 4.01 -16.48 33.99
CA GLY A 278 3.99 -16.99 35.36
C GLY A 278 5.38 -17.00 36.00
N GLY A 279 6.40 -17.45 35.27
CA GLY A 279 7.80 -17.43 35.72
C GLY A 279 8.33 -16.02 35.99
N TRP A 280 8.03 -15.08 35.09
CA TRP A 280 8.44 -13.68 35.26
C TRP A 280 7.79 -13.00 36.47
N LEU A 281 6.48 -13.22 36.69
CA LEU A 281 5.77 -12.70 37.85
C LEU A 281 6.29 -13.29 39.17
N ALA A 282 6.60 -14.59 39.19
CA ALA A 282 7.18 -15.25 40.35
C ALA A 282 8.60 -14.73 40.67
N PHE A 283 9.41 -14.47 39.64
CA PHE A 283 10.74 -13.87 39.80
C PHE A 283 10.66 -12.45 40.38
N ARG A 284 9.73 -11.63 39.90
CA ARG A 284 9.56 -10.24 40.35
C ARG A 284 9.12 -10.13 41.82
N LYS A 285 8.33 -11.09 42.31
CA LYS A 285 7.95 -11.15 43.74
C LYS A 285 9.13 -11.47 44.67
N ARG A 286 10.18 -12.16 44.20
CA ARG A 286 11.35 -12.50 45.03
C ARG A 286 12.38 -11.38 45.16
N THR A 287 12.35 -10.39 44.28
CA THR A 287 13.35 -9.30 44.25
C THR A 287 12.89 -8.04 44.97
N THR A 288 11.78 -8.09 45.72
CA THR A 288 11.35 -6.96 46.56
C THR A 288 11.81 -7.24 47.99
N PRO A 289 12.93 -6.65 48.46
CA PRO A 289 13.28 -6.73 49.87
C PRO A 289 12.21 -6.00 50.71
N ALA A 290 11.93 -6.56 51.88
CA ALA A 290 11.00 -6.00 52.86
C ALA A 290 11.51 -4.67 53.44
#